data_AF-A0A923QYQ5-F1
#
_entry.id   AF-A0A923QYQ5-F1
#
_cell.length_a   1.000
_cell.length_b   1.000
_cell.length_c   1.000
_cell.angle_alpha   90.00
_cell.angle_beta   90.00
_cell.angle_gamma   90.00
#
_symmetry.space_group_name_H-M   'P 1'
#
loop_
_entity.id
_entity.type
_entity.pdbx_description
1 polymer ?
#
loop_
_entity_poly.entity_id
_entity_poly.type
_entity_poly.pdbx_seq_one_letter_code
_entity_poly.pdbx_strand_id
1 'polypeptide(L)'
;MGWFIRKNEESVLSRSGDLGQDALFVLLLALIAGCTAEDRVQSQVARSPRFYIEQSCAFTSEQGDGEAISVRPPRIRLSYFGKPYDREWLARVGHLSMKMTSSVIESTGANVYVSGAYTERSCKNLGFNRTLPADLSTRWDEIEEFYRESIIGGVYFAQDGGGASLFQAAAIIVREDASRWTLVHEFMHHNFHAHAKVANVSNEESLSERNELEKKIRVLNLAEGITPEERLKEQSHAFLALVDVTDRRMIGLQLEEVAVEATLQDSYDSGDLTFVSPGSYANAGWYIEQSRRGIVALYASLDGLYDRLHDQAELLNLKIERSELERYQKIRERRLSELDSVMSSHRAKDSPNQWAFSAAAHSEKRPFPRVAEMPCLDAAARASDLAWVTEQLRKIRFQN
;
A
#
# COMPACT_ATOMS: atom_id res chain seq x y z
N MET A 1 71.19 32.92 -34.01
CA MET A 1 69.94 33.39 -34.64
C MET A 1 69.65 32.42 -35.78
N GLY A 2 68.71 31.48 -35.59
CA GLY A 2 68.54 30.34 -36.49
C GLY A 2 68.02 29.10 -35.75
N TRP A 3 67.04 28.44 -36.36
CA TRP A 3 66.29 27.24 -35.96
C TRP A 3 67.22 26.01 -35.63
N PHE A 4 66.86 24.88 -34.99
CA PHE A 4 65.69 24.00 -35.18
C PHE A 4 65.75 22.67 -34.33
N ILE A 5 64.59 22.03 -34.05
CA ILE A 5 64.24 20.59 -33.77
C ILE A 5 64.49 19.87 -32.39
N ARG A 6 63.45 19.11 -31.97
CA ARG A 6 63.30 18.00 -30.95
C ARG A 6 63.12 18.47 -29.49
N LYS A 7 62.27 17.90 -28.62
CA LYS A 7 61.26 16.79 -28.60
C LYS A 7 60.19 17.19 -27.50
N ASN A 8 59.05 16.56 -27.22
CA ASN A 8 58.35 15.32 -27.62
C ASN A 8 56.80 15.51 -27.56
N GLU A 9 56.01 14.42 -27.73
CA GLU A 9 54.58 14.29 -27.42
C GLU A 9 54.26 14.50 -25.93
N GLU A 10 53.19 15.26 -25.63
CA GLU A 10 52.44 15.15 -24.38
C GLU A 10 51.28 14.16 -24.56
N SER A 11 51.26 13.09 -23.76
CA SER A 11 50.10 12.20 -23.66
C SER A 11 49.31 12.53 -22.39
N VAL A 12 48.03 12.83 -22.55
CA VAL A 12 47.13 13.14 -21.44
C VAL A 12 46.69 11.84 -20.77
N LEU A 13 47.40 11.47 -19.71
CA LEU A 13 47.01 10.38 -18.80
C LEU A 13 47.02 10.88 -17.35
N SER A 14 45.86 11.29 -16.86
CA SER A 14 45.63 11.61 -15.45
C SER A 14 44.13 11.66 -15.13
N ARG A 15 43.69 10.83 -14.17
CA ARG A 15 42.40 10.87 -13.46
C ARG A 15 41.13 10.47 -14.24
N SER A 16 40.98 9.16 -14.41
CA SER A 16 39.68 8.47 -14.36
C SER A 16 39.71 7.49 -13.18
N GLY A 17 39.39 7.98 -11.97
CA GLY A 17 39.34 7.17 -10.75
C GLY A 17 38.08 7.47 -9.94
N ASP A 18 37.44 6.40 -9.46
CA ASP A 18 36.50 6.35 -8.34
C ASP A 18 35.36 7.39 -8.30
N LEU A 19 34.55 7.42 -9.37
CA LEU A 19 33.18 7.94 -9.29
C LEU A 19 32.10 6.85 -9.47
N GLY A 20 32.49 5.63 -9.87
CA GLY A 20 31.55 4.52 -10.09
C GLY A 20 31.15 3.77 -8.83
N GLN A 21 32.05 3.60 -7.85
CA GLN A 21 31.79 2.79 -6.65
C GLN A 21 31.02 3.55 -5.58
N ASP A 22 31.29 4.84 -5.36
CA ASP A 22 30.60 5.63 -4.33
C ASP A 22 29.13 5.91 -4.70
N ALA A 23 28.83 6.12 -5.98
CA ALA A 23 27.46 6.22 -6.48
C ALA A 23 26.68 4.90 -6.31
N LEU A 24 27.37 3.76 -6.49
CA LEU A 24 26.81 2.42 -6.25
C LEU A 24 26.46 2.23 -4.77
N PHE A 25 27.31 2.73 -3.86
CA PHE A 25 27.16 2.60 -2.41
C PHE A 25 25.96 3.39 -1.86
N VAL A 26 25.76 4.63 -2.31
CA VAL A 26 24.64 5.48 -1.87
C VAL A 26 23.30 4.97 -2.39
N LEU A 27 23.25 4.44 -3.62
CA LEU A 27 22.02 3.87 -4.17
C LEU A 27 21.65 2.52 -3.53
N LEU A 28 22.64 1.72 -3.11
CA LEU A 28 22.40 0.47 -2.38
C LEU A 28 21.71 0.73 -1.03
N LEU A 29 22.11 1.78 -0.31
CA LEU A 29 21.52 2.17 0.99
C LEU A 29 20.02 2.50 0.90
N ALA A 30 19.51 2.93 -0.26
CA ALA A 30 18.09 3.17 -0.49
C ALA A 30 17.26 1.87 -0.64
N LEU A 31 17.90 0.76 -1.03
CA LEU A 31 17.28 -0.57 -1.19
C LEU A 31 17.34 -1.43 0.10
N ILE A 32 17.91 -0.90 1.20
CA ILE A 32 18.12 -1.63 2.46
C ILE A 32 16.89 -1.58 3.40
N ALA A 33 15.86 -0.79 3.07
CA ALA A 33 14.64 -0.68 3.87
C ALA A 33 13.67 -1.86 3.71
N GLY A 34 14.10 -3.06 4.12
CA GLY A 34 13.22 -4.19 4.37
C GLY A 34 12.40 -3.97 5.64
N CYS A 35 11.29 -3.23 5.55
CA CYS A 35 10.46 -2.92 6.72
C CYS A 35 9.76 -4.17 7.28
N THR A 36 10.23 -4.63 8.44
CA THR A 36 9.45 -5.46 9.36
C THR A 36 8.56 -4.55 10.21
N ALA A 37 7.27 -4.56 9.90
CA ALA A 37 6.21 -4.18 10.83
C ALA A 37 5.23 -5.35 10.86
N GLU A 38 4.94 -5.84 12.07
CA GLU A 38 3.99 -6.92 12.32
C GLU A 38 2.55 -6.42 12.12
N ASP A 39 1.68 -7.36 11.75
CA ASP A 39 0.23 -7.24 11.56
C ASP A 39 -0.33 -6.17 10.59
N ARG A 40 -1.35 -6.59 9.85
CA ARG A 40 -1.88 -5.88 8.68
C ARG A 40 -3.06 -5.02 9.05
N VAL A 41 -2.91 -3.73 8.79
CA VAL A 41 -3.88 -2.72 9.19
C VAL A 41 -4.15 -1.85 7.98
N GLN A 42 -5.28 -2.13 7.33
CA GLN A 42 -5.93 -1.20 6.41
C GLN A 42 -6.72 -0.23 7.28
N SER A 43 -6.60 1.08 7.04
CA SER A 43 -7.13 2.07 7.96
C SER A 43 -7.56 3.38 7.31
N GLN A 44 -8.72 3.86 7.76
CA GLN A 44 -9.41 5.02 7.19
C GLN A 44 -8.88 6.35 7.79
N VAL A 45 -7.77 6.89 7.28
CA VAL A 45 -7.19 8.20 7.67
C VAL A 45 -7.96 9.44 7.14
N ALA A 46 -8.51 10.26 8.04
CA ALA A 46 -9.22 11.50 7.69
C ALA A 46 -8.30 12.71 7.36
N ARG A 47 -8.63 13.46 6.28
CA ARG A 47 -7.86 14.63 5.79
C ARG A 47 -7.60 15.74 6.80
N SER A 48 -8.50 16.00 7.76
CA SER A 48 -8.26 16.98 8.83
C SER A 48 -9.19 16.76 10.03
N PRO A 49 -8.77 17.16 11.25
CA PRO A 49 -9.61 17.06 12.46
C PRO A 49 -10.97 17.74 12.32
N ARG A 50 -11.00 18.94 11.74
CA ARG A 50 -12.25 19.71 11.56
C ARG A 50 -13.21 18.99 10.61
N PHE A 51 -12.69 18.51 9.48
CA PHE A 51 -13.49 17.82 8.47
C PHE A 51 -14.03 16.49 9.01
N TYR A 52 -13.25 15.76 9.79
CA TYR A 52 -13.70 14.54 10.46
C TYR A 52 -14.85 14.81 11.45
N ILE A 53 -14.73 15.83 12.30
CA ILE A 53 -15.81 16.28 13.20
C ILE A 53 -17.08 16.64 12.39
N GLU A 54 -16.94 17.44 11.34
CA GLU A 54 -18.07 17.84 10.47
C GLU A 54 -18.74 16.64 9.76
N GLN A 55 -17.96 15.64 9.33
CA GLN A 55 -18.47 14.40 8.74
C GLN A 55 -19.21 13.53 9.77
N SER A 56 -18.70 13.44 11.00
CA SER A 56 -19.37 12.68 12.06
C SER A 56 -20.80 13.22 12.25
N CYS A 57 -20.97 14.54 12.40
CA CYS A 57 -22.27 15.13 12.69
C CYS A 57 -23.25 15.23 11.50
N ALA A 58 -22.92 14.65 10.33
CA ALA A 58 -23.73 14.79 9.12
C ALA A 58 -25.02 13.94 9.12
N PHE A 59 -25.02 12.79 9.81
CA PHE A 59 -26.15 11.85 9.90
C PHE A 59 -26.21 11.24 11.30
N THR A 60 -27.42 10.98 11.81
CA THR A 60 -27.57 10.28 13.10
C THR A 60 -27.41 8.76 12.92
N SER A 61 -27.16 8.06 14.04
CA SER A 61 -27.04 6.60 14.14
C SER A 61 -28.18 5.81 13.48
N GLU A 62 -29.40 6.35 13.56
CA GLU A 62 -30.69 5.77 13.16
C GLU A 62 -31.26 6.37 11.87
N GLN A 63 -30.54 7.32 11.24
CA GLN A 63 -31.01 7.93 10.00
C GLN A 63 -30.89 6.92 8.84
N GLY A 64 -32.04 6.52 8.30
CA GLY A 64 -32.14 5.38 7.37
C GLY A 64 -32.55 4.06 8.03
N ASP A 65 -33.04 4.07 9.28
CA ASP A 65 -33.72 2.91 9.86
C ASP A 65 -34.95 2.54 9.00
N GLY A 66 -35.08 1.26 8.67
CA GLY A 66 -36.10 0.71 7.77
C GLY A 66 -36.10 -0.81 7.78
N GLU A 67 -36.69 -1.47 6.78
CA GLU A 67 -36.54 -2.92 6.63
C GLU A 67 -35.26 -3.26 5.86
N ALA A 68 -34.49 -4.22 6.38
CA ALA A 68 -33.31 -4.74 5.67
C ALA A 68 -33.75 -5.46 4.39
N ILE A 69 -33.12 -5.15 3.26
CA ILE A 69 -33.43 -5.77 1.97
C ILE A 69 -33.23 -7.30 2.09
N SER A 70 -34.27 -8.05 1.71
CA SER A 70 -34.30 -9.52 1.83
C SER A 70 -33.08 -10.18 1.21
N VAL A 71 -32.51 -11.19 1.90
CA VAL A 71 -31.34 -11.93 1.43
C VAL A 71 -31.59 -12.54 0.05
N ARG A 72 -30.79 -12.12 -0.92
CA ARG A 72 -30.69 -12.73 -2.25
C ARG A 72 -29.48 -13.69 -2.28
N PRO A 73 -29.46 -14.69 -3.17
CA PRO A 73 -28.30 -15.57 -3.31
C PRO A 73 -27.05 -14.75 -3.69
N PRO A 74 -25.85 -15.13 -3.21
CA PRO A 74 -24.63 -14.37 -3.44
C PRO A 74 -24.37 -14.07 -4.91
N ARG A 75 -24.06 -12.82 -5.22
CA ARG A 75 -23.78 -12.37 -6.58
C ARG A 75 -22.36 -11.86 -6.69
N ILE A 76 -21.43 -12.82 -6.69
CA ILE A 76 -20.00 -12.54 -6.85
C ILE A 76 -19.76 -11.82 -8.17
N ARG A 77 -19.11 -10.66 -8.09
CA ARG A 77 -18.63 -9.88 -9.23
C ARG A 77 -17.17 -9.53 -9.01
N LEU A 78 -16.47 -9.28 -10.11
CA LEU A 78 -15.16 -8.63 -10.08
C LEU A 78 -15.38 -7.11 -10.06
N SER A 79 -14.78 -6.41 -9.10
CA SER A 79 -14.61 -4.96 -9.12
C SER A 79 -13.26 -4.60 -9.78
N TYR A 80 -12.76 -3.39 -9.51
CA TYR A 80 -11.45 -2.93 -9.97
C TYR A 80 -10.33 -3.91 -9.62
N PHE A 81 -9.33 -4.00 -10.50
CA PHE A 81 -8.18 -4.91 -10.41
C PHE A 81 -8.53 -6.40 -10.21
N GLY A 82 -9.77 -6.80 -10.55
CA GLY A 82 -10.23 -8.18 -10.47
C GLY A 82 -10.58 -8.65 -9.06
N LYS A 83 -10.81 -7.75 -8.10
CA LYS A 83 -11.16 -8.13 -6.72
C LYS A 83 -12.59 -8.72 -6.67
N PRO A 84 -12.78 -9.97 -6.21
CA PRO A 84 -14.11 -10.57 -6.10
C PRO A 84 -14.87 -10.04 -4.89
N TYR A 85 -16.15 -9.66 -5.05
CA TYR A 85 -17.04 -9.28 -3.95
C TYR A 85 -18.47 -9.71 -4.22
N ASP A 86 -19.26 -9.95 -3.17
CA ASP A 86 -20.70 -10.12 -3.29
C ASP A 86 -21.37 -8.74 -3.41
N ARG A 87 -21.98 -8.47 -4.58
CA ARG A 87 -22.71 -7.22 -4.80
C ARG A 87 -23.98 -7.13 -3.95
N GLU A 88 -24.61 -8.26 -3.61
CA GLU A 88 -25.83 -8.21 -2.79
C GLU A 88 -25.50 -7.86 -1.33
N TRP A 89 -24.28 -8.10 -0.83
CA TRP A 89 -23.84 -7.63 0.49
C TRP A 89 -23.77 -6.10 0.55
N LEU A 90 -23.14 -5.46 -0.44
CA LEU A 90 -23.08 -3.99 -0.53
C LEU A 90 -24.49 -3.40 -0.73
N ALA A 91 -25.31 -4.01 -1.60
CA ALA A 91 -26.69 -3.58 -1.81
C ALA A 91 -27.56 -3.69 -0.54
N ARG A 92 -27.35 -4.72 0.29
CA ARG A 92 -28.06 -4.88 1.58
C ARG A 92 -27.78 -3.74 2.55
N VAL A 93 -26.55 -3.21 2.60
CA VAL A 93 -26.22 -2.06 3.47
C VAL A 93 -26.52 -0.71 2.84
N GLY A 94 -26.57 -0.61 1.50
CA GLY A 94 -26.61 0.64 0.72
C GLY A 94 -27.58 1.73 1.20
N HIS A 95 -28.77 1.34 1.65
CA HIS A 95 -29.82 2.25 2.16
C HIS A 95 -30.12 2.14 3.66
N LEU A 96 -29.30 1.42 4.43
CA LEU A 96 -29.50 1.25 5.86
C LEU A 96 -28.82 2.33 6.68
N SER A 97 -29.36 2.64 7.86
CA SER A 97 -28.66 3.41 8.90
C SER A 97 -27.35 2.76 9.31
N MET A 98 -26.51 3.49 10.05
CA MET A 98 -25.24 2.95 10.53
C MET A 98 -25.44 1.81 11.55
N LYS A 99 -26.46 1.91 12.40
CA LYS A 99 -26.87 0.88 13.37
C LYS A 99 -27.39 -0.40 12.71
N MET A 100 -28.16 -0.28 11.64
CA MET A 100 -28.61 -1.44 10.86
C MET A 100 -27.49 -2.02 9.98
N THR A 101 -26.58 -1.18 9.50
CA THR A 101 -25.39 -1.60 8.73
C THR A 101 -24.52 -2.54 9.56
N SER A 102 -24.20 -2.23 10.82
CA SER A 102 -23.42 -3.14 11.68
C SER A 102 -24.12 -4.49 11.90
N SER A 103 -25.44 -4.49 12.10
CA SER A 103 -26.23 -5.73 12.23
C SER A 103 -26.17 -6.60 10.97
N VAL A 104 -26.13 -5.99 9.77
CA VAL A 104 -25.94 -6.72 8.51
C VAL A 104 -24.51 -7.26 8.38
N ILE A 105 -23.50 -6.49 8.77
CA ILE A 105 -22.09 -6.93 8.79
C ILE A 105 -21.93 -8.15 9.71
N GLU A 106 -22.50 -8.13 10.91
CA GLU A 106 -22.46 -9.27 11.83
C GLU A 106 -23.15 -10.52 11.24
N SER A 107 -24.19 -10.35 10.42
CA SER A 107 -24.80 -11.48 9.68
C SER A 107 -23.92 -12.09 8.59
N THR A 108 -22.78 -11.47 8.24
CA THR A 108 -21.82 -11.99 7.25
C THR A 108 -20.63 -12.73 7.86
N GLY A 109 -20.47 -12.68 9.19
CA GLY A 109 -19.38 -13.36 9.91
C GLY A 109 -18.23 -12.45 10.38
N ALA A 110 -18.36 -11.12 10.26
CA ALA A 110 -17.46 -10.14 10.88
C ALA A 110 -18.13 -9.48 12.09
N ASN A 111 -17.45 -9.48 13.24
CA ASN A 111 -17.91 -8.75 14.44
C ASN A 111 -17.59 -7.26 14.32
N VAL A 112 -18.51 -6.37 14.70
CA VAL A 112 -18.27 -4.92 14.69
C VAL A 112 -18.08 -4.40 16.11
N TYR A 113 -16.91 -3.80 16.38
CA TYR A 113 -16.53 -3.24 17.68
C TYR A 113 -16.34 -1.73 17.59
N VAL A 114 -16.49 -1.05 18.73
CA VAL A 114 -16.36 0.40 18.82
C VAL A 114 -15.16 0.79 19.68
N SER A 115 -14.27 1.63 19.13
CA SER A 115 -13.18 2.29 19.85
C SER A 115 -13.55 3.72 20.23
N GLY A 116 -12.74 4.38 21.07
CA GLY A 116 -13.01 5.73 21.56
C GLY A 116 -13.12 6.77 20.44
N ALA A 117 -14.06 7.71 20.58
CA ALA A 117 -14.16 8.89 19.71
C ALA A 117 -12.82 9.66 19.66
N TYR A 118 -12.45 10.18 18.50
CA TYR A 118 -11.24 10.98 18.33
C TYR A 118 -11.26 12.27 19.17
N THR A 119 -12.44 12.86 19.38
CA THR A 119 -12.62 14.02 20.27
C THR A 119 -14.05 14.14 20.79
N GLU A 120 -14.23 14.70 21.99
CA GLU A 120 -15.54 15.02 22.58
C GLU A 120 -16.38 15.98 21.72
N ARG A 121 -15.76 16.66 20.75
CA ARG A 121 -16.44 17.58 19.82
C ARG A 121 -17.15 16.88 18.66
N SER A 122 -16.85 15.61 18.40
CA SER A 122 -17.47 14.84 17.33
C SER A 122 -18.83 14.28 17.77
N CYS A 123 -19.67 13.95 16.80
CA CYS A 123 -20.92 13.24 17.06
C CYS A 123 -20.66 11.73 17.20
N LYS A 124 -21.03 11.18 18.35
CA LYS A 124 -20.89 9.75 18.71
C LYS A 124 -22.04 8.94 18.09
N ASN A 125 -21.89 8.58 16.81
CA ASN A 125 -22.98 8.00 16.03
C ASN A 125 -23.03 6.46 16.06
N LEU A 126 -21.99 5.77 16.54
CA LEU A 126 -22.08 4.32 16.76
C LEU A 126 -22.80 4.04 18.09
N GLY A 127 -24.12 4.13 18.06
CA GLY A 127 -25.00 3.90 19.22
C GLY A 127 -25.13 2.43 19.67
N PHE A 128 -24.13 1.58 19.43
CA PHE A 128 -24.12 0.18 19.88
C PHE A 128 -22.85 -0.13 20.70
N ASN A 129 -23.06 -0.60 21.94
CA ASN A 129 -22.00 -0.78 22.92
C ASN A 129 -21.36 -2.18 22.84
N ARG A 130 -20.82 -2.57 21.69
CA ARG A 130 -19.98 -3.78 21.65
C ARG A 130 -18.57 -3.42 22.13
N THR A 131 -18.35 -3.59 23.43
CA THR A 131 -17.06 -3.35 24.09
C THR A 131 -15.93 -4.05 23.34
N LEU A 132 -14.87 -3.31 23.05
CA LEU A 132 -13.67 -3.83 22.40
C LEU A 132 -12.96 -4.82 23.34
N PRO A 133 -12.72 -6.07 22.92
CA PRO A 133 -11.88 -7.03 23.65
C PRO A 133 -10.48 -6.47 23.92
N ALA A 134 -9.86 -6.87 25.03
CA ALA A 134 -8.59 -6.26 25.48
C ALA A 134 -7.43 -6.45 24.48
N ASP A 135 -7.38 -7.58 23.80
CA ASP A 135 -6.46 -7.91 22.71
C ASP A 135 -6.68 -7.06 21.45
N LEU A 136 -7.95 -6.86 21.06
CA LEU A 136 -8.27 -5.91 19.98
C LEU A 136 -8.01 -4.45 20.38
N SER A 137 -8.14 -4.11 21.66
CA SER A 137 -7.76 -2.80 22.19
C SER A 137 -6.26 -2.57 22.08
N THR A 138 -5.43 -3.53 22.50
CA THR A 138 -3.96 -3.41 22.38
C THR A 138 -3.53 -3.21 20.92
N ARG A 139 -4.04 -4.03 19.98
CA ARG A 139 -3.77 -3.82 18.54
C ARG A 139 -4.25 -2.44 18.06
N TRP A 140 -5.43 -1.99 18.48
CA TRP A 140 -5.95 -0.67 18.11
C TRP A 140 -5.07 0.47 18.65
N ASP A 141 -4.55 0.35 19.87
CA ASP A 141 -3.68 1.35 20.50
C ASP A 141 -2.31 1.41 19.79
N GLU A 142 -1.71 0.27 19.44
CA GLU A 142 -0.48 0.18 18.63
C GLU A 142 -0.64 0.87 17.26
N ILE A 143 -1.81 0.70 16.65
CA ILE A 143 -2.20 1.33 15.38
C ILE A 143 -2.35 2.84 15.52
N GLU A 144 -3.06 3.31 16.55
CA GLU A 144 -3.18 4.75 16.84
C GLU A 144 -1.81 5.39 17.10
N GLU A 145 -0.89 4.71 17.80
CA GLU A 145 0.46 5.21 18.04
C GLU A 145 1.28 5.32 16.75
N PHE A 146 1.27 4.29 15.89
CA PHE A 146 1.97 4.31 14.60
C PHE A 146 1.44 5.45 13.70
N TYR A 147 0.14 5.68 13.71
CA TYR A 147 -0.53 6.70 12.89
C TYR A 147 -0.83 8.01 13.64
N ARG A 148 -0.17 8.32 14.77
CA ARG A 148 -0.45 9.47 15.66
C ARG A 148 -0.58 10.86 15.00
N GLU A 149 -0.05 11.04 13.79
CA GLU A 149 -0.14 12.29 13.01
C GLU A 149 -1.36 12.30 12.05
N SER A 150 -2.26 11.32 12.19
CA SER A 150 -3.38 11.00 11.31
C SER A 150 -4.57 10.46 12.12
N ILE A 151 -5.79 10.60 11.61
CA ILE A 151 -7.01 10.18 12.32
C ILE A 151 -7.56 8.92 11.68
N ILE A 152 -7.32 7.76 12.29
CA ILE A 152 -7.94 6.51 11.87
C ILE A 152 -9.40 6.48 12.32
N GLY A 153 -10.32 6.33 11.38
CA GLY A 153 -11.75 6.11 11.65
C GLY A 153 -12.13 4.64 11.85
N GLY A 154 -11.39 3.71 11.25
CA GLY A 154 -11.68 2.27 11.31
C GLY A 154 -10.53 1.40 10.81
N VAL A 155 -10.63 0.10 11.12
CA VAL A 155 -9.71 -0.99 10.72
C VAL A 155 -10.48 -2.30 10.58
N TYR A 156 -10.23 -3.03 9.48
CA TYR A 156 -10.60 -4.43 9.30
C TYR A 156 -9.47 -5.40 9.68
N PHE A 157 -9.81 -6.44 10.45
CA PHE A 157 -8.99 -7.62 10.70
C PHE A 157 -9.66 -8.87 10.14
N ALA A 158 -8.92 -9.59 9.29
CA ALA A 158 -9.34 -10.89 8.79
C ALA A 158 -9.38 -11.94 9.91
N GLN A 159 -10.10 -13.04 9.67
CA GLN A 159 -9.97 -14.24 10.49
C GLN A 159 -8.68 -14.98 10.07
N ASP A 160 -7.66 -14.92 10.92
CA ASP A 160 -6.33 -15.47 10.65
C ASP A 160 -6.38 -16.97 10.30
N GLY A 161 -5.64 -17.36 9.25
CA GLY A 161 -5.74 -18.70 8.67
C GLY A 161 -4.84 -19.79 9.28
N GLY A 162 -3.90 -19.43 10.17
CA GLY A 162 -2.88 -20.38 10.63
C GLY A 162 -2.07 -20.03 11.88
N GLY A 163 -2.28 -18.87 12.50
CA GLY A 163 -1.75 -18.59 13.84
C GLY A 163 -2.63 -19.22 14.93
N ALA A 164 -2.11 -19.35 16.15
CA ALA A 164 -2.91 -19.61 17.35
C ALA A 164 -3.68 -18.33 17.76
N SER A 165 -4.47 -17.81 16.83
CA SER A 165 -5.09 -16.49 16.90
C SER A 165 -6.26 -16.45 17.87
N LEU A 166 -6.41 -15.31 18.54
CA LEU A 166 -7.43 -15.04 19.55
C LEU A 166 -8.84 -14.89 18.94
N PHE A 167 -8.94 -14.75 17.61
CA PHE A 167 -10.16 -14.36 16.91
C PHE A 167 -10.92 -15.56 16.31
N GLN A 168 -12.08 -15.88 16.89
CA GLN A 168 -12.97 -16.93 16.37
C GLN A 168 -13.72 -16.53 15.08
N ALA A 169 -13.65 -15.25 14.69
CA ALA A 169 -14.29 -14.67 13.52
C ALA A 169 -13.57 -13.35 13.15
N ALA A 170 -13.80 -12.82 11.95
CA ALA A 170 -13.24 -11.54 11.53
C ALA A 170 -13.73 -10.38 12.42
N ALA A 171 -13.00 -9.27 12.45
CA ALA A 171 -13.32 -8.10 13.26
C ALA A 171 -13.23 -6.80 12.45
N ILE A 172 -14.15 -5.87 12.71
CA ILE A 172 -14.11 -4.49 12.25
C ILE A 172 -14.11 -3.62 13.50
N ILE A 173 -13.06 -2.83 13.71
CA ILE A 173 -13.03 -1.81 14.75
C ILE A 173 -13.29 -0.45 14.08
N VAL A 174 -14.20 0.33 14.63
CA VAL A 174 -14.50 1.69 14.17
C VAL A 174 -14.61 2.64 15.35
N ARG A 175 -14.12 3.89 15.20
CA ARG A 175 -14.29 4.90 16.25
C ARG A 175 -15.76 5.21 16.46
N GLU A 176 -16.15 5.47 17.70
CA GLU A 176 -17.51 5.88 18.10
C GLU A 176 -18.06 7.08 17.29
N ASP A 177 -17.16 7.95 16.82
CA ASP A 177 -17.45 9.12 16.00
C ASP A 177 -17.15 8.97 14.49
N ALA A 178 -16.89 7.74 14.03
CA ALA A 178 -16.70 7.44 12.62
C ALA A 178 -17.98 7.72 11.80
N SER A 179 -17.79 7.98 10.51
CA SER A 179 -18.89 8.14 9.57
C SER A 179 -19.39 6.79 9.05
N ARG A 180 -20.61 6.74 8.52
CA ARG A 180 -21.12 5.53 7.85
C ARG A 180 -20.26 5.08 6.67
N TRP A 181 -19.56 6.00 5.99
CA TRP A 181 -18.61 5.63 4.93
C TRP A 181 -17.50 4.75 5.48
N THR A 182 -16.94 5.10 6.64
CA THR A 182 -15.91 4.33 7.33
C THR A 182 -16.38 2.90 7.61
N LEU A 183 -17.57 2.72 8.20
CA LEU A 183 -18.11 1.39 8.49
C LEU A 183 -18.32 0.54 7.23
N VAL A 184 -18.81 1.14 6.14
CA VAL A 184 -19.03 0.44 4.87
C VAL A 184 -17.71 0.18 4.12
N HIS A 185 -16.68 1.03 4.29
CA HIS A 185 -15.32 0.82 3.80
C HIS A 185 -14.69 -0.42 4.47
N GLU A 186 -14.67 -0.51 5.80
CA GLU A 186 -14.15 -1.70 6.50
C GLU A 186 -14.95 -2.97 6.13
N PHE A 187 -16.26 -2.85 5.91
CA PHE A 187 -17.08 -3.96 5.41
C PHE A 187 -16.71 -4.39 3.98
N MET A 188 -16.28 -3.49 3.11
CA MET A 188 -15.82 -3.86 1.77
C MET A 188 -14.49 -4.63 1.80
N HIS A 189 -13.58 -4.33 2.75
CA HIS A 189 -12.41 -5.18 3.01
C HIS A 189 -12.83 -6.59 3.46
N HIS A 190 -13.81 -6.70 4.37
CA HIS A 190 -14.37 -8.00 4.74
C HIS A 190 -14.98 -8.74 3.55
N ASN A 191 -15.76 -8.07 2.71
CA ASN A 191 -16.40 -8.62 1.52
C ASN A 191 -15.35 -9.13 0.51
N PHE A 192 -14.32 -8.33 0.20
CA PHE A 192 -13.20 -8.76 -0.65
C PHE A 192 -12.46 -9.96 -0.04
N HIS A 193 -12.16 -9.95 1.26
CA HIS A 193 -11.45 -11.04 1.92
C HIS A 193 -12.26 -12.35 1.93
N ALA A 194 -13.54 -12.29 2.28
CA ALA A 194 -14.44 -13.45 2.34
C ALA A 194 -14.54 -14.18 0.99
N HIS A 195 -14.44 -13.44 -0.12
CA HIS A 195 -14.52 -14.00 -1.47
C HIS A 195 -13.16 -14.17 -2.17
N ALA A 196 -12.06 -13.65 -1.63
CA ALA A 196 -10.70 -13.88 -2.16
C ALA A 196 -10.30 -15.37 -2.15
N LYS A 197 -10.77 -16.16 -1.17
CA LYS A 197 -10.53 -17.62 -1.12
C LYS A 197 -11.16 -18.36 -2.30
N VAL A 198 -12.24 -17.84 -2.89
CA VAL A 198 -12.86 -18.38 -4.12
C VAL A 198 -11.97 -18.14 -5.36
N ALA A 199 -11.08 -17.14 -5.31
CA ALA A 199 -10.17 -16.77 -6.39
C ALA A 199 -8.72 -17.25 -6.18
N ASN A 200 -8.44 -18.03 -5.13
CA ASN A 200 -7.12 -18.59 -4.82
C ASN A 200 -5.98 -17.54 -4.65
N VAL A 201 -6.28 -16.40 -4.02
CA VAL A 201 -5.29 -15.35 -3.69
C VAL A 201 -5.08 -15.28 -2.18
N SER A 202 -3.93 -15.79 -1.70
CA SER A 202 -3.46 -15.61 -0.32
C SER A 202 -2.39 -14.53 -0.26
N ASN A 203 -2.46 -13.66 0.74
CA ASN A 203 -1.51 -12.56 0.92
C ASN A 203 -0.40 -12.87 1.95
N GLU A 204 -0.57 -13.81 2.88
CA GLU A 204 0.33 -13.97 4.05
C GLU A 204 1.80 -14.29 3.69
N GLU A 205 2.04 -15.19 2.75
CA GLU A 205 3.37 -15.65 2.36
C GLU A 205 4.23 -14.55 1.69
N SER A 206 3.61 -13.48 1.18
CA SER A 206 4.25 -12.52 0.26
C SER A 206 5.33 -11.61 0.89
N LEU A 207 5.37 -11.41 2.22
CA LEU A 207 6.42 -10.58 2.84
C LEU A 207 7.73 -11.35 3.02
N SER A 208 7.66 -12.59 3.53
CA SER A 208 8.84 -13.44 3.67
C SER A 208 9.41 -13.80 2.29
N GLU A 209 8.55 -14.16 1.33
CA GLU A 209 8.92 -14.43 -0.05
C GLU A 209 9.65 -13.23 -0.69
N ARG A 210 9.12 -12.01 -0.53
CA ARG A 210 9.77 -10.77 -0.98
C ARG A 210 11.14 -10.58 -0.36
N ASN A 211 11.26 -10.69 0.96
CA ASN A 211 12.51 -10.43 1.68
C ASN A 211 13.62 -11.42 1.28
N GLU A 212 13.28 -12.70 1.08
CA GLU A 212 14.23 -13.71 0.61
C GLU A 212 14.61 -13.51 -0.87
N LEU A 213 13.71 -13.03 -1.72
CA LEU A 213 14.03 -12.67 -3.12
C LEU A 213 14.97 -11.46 -3.22
N GLU A 214 14.70 -10.39 -2.46
CA GLU A 214 15.62 -9.24 -2.36
C GLU A 214 17.00 -9.66 -1.84
N LYS A 215 17.04 -10.53 -0.83
CA LYS A 215 18.26 -11.12 -0.28
C LYS A 215 18.98 -12.01 -1.30
N LYS A 216 18.28 -12.84 -2.09
CA LYS A 216 18.86 -13.63 -3.18
C LYS A 216 19.56 -12.73 -4.20
N ILE A 217 18.91 -11.64 -4.61
CA ILE A 217 19.48 -10.67 -5.56
C ILE A 217 20.75 -10.01 -4.97
N ARG A 218 20.74 -9.65 -3.67
CA ARG A 218 21.94 -9.14 -2.97
C ARG A 218 23.08 -10.17 -2.93
N VAL A 219 22.80 -11.43 -2.60
CA VAL A 219 23.81 -12.51 -2.56
C VAL A 219 24.41 -12.74 -3.96
N LEU A 220 23.61 -12.77 -5.01
CA LEU A 220 24.08 -12.94 -6.39
C LEU A 220 25.03 -11.83 -6.86
N ASN A 221 24.83 -10.57 -6.40
CA ASN A 221 25.75 -9.47 -6.69
C ASN A 221 27.15 -9.66 -6.07
N LEU A 222 27.24 -10.40 -4.95
CA LEU A 222 28.48 -10.63 -4.20
C LEU A 222 29.10 -12.02 -4.44
N ALA A 223 28.42 -12.88 -5.20
CA ALA A 223 28.84 -14.27 -5.41
C ALA A 223 30.07 -14.35 -6.34
N GLU A 224 31.17 -14.86 -5.79
CA GLU A 224 32.38 -15.21 -6.53
C GLU A 224 32.23 -16.57 -7.24
N GLY A 225 33.03 -16.81 -8.29
CA GLY A 225 33.09 -18.11 -8.97
C GLY A 225 31.96 -18.43 -9.97
N ILE A 226 30.94 -17.57 -10.11
CA ILE A 226 29.91 -17.65 -11.15
C ILE A 226 30.23 -16.73 -12.33
N THR A 227 29.82 -17.10 -13.55
CA THR A 227 30.04 -16.20 -14.71
C THR A 227 29.11 -14.98 -14.67
N PRO A 228 29.45 -13.86 -15.34
CA PRO A 228 28.54 -12.72 -15.46
C PRO A 228 27.18 -13.09 -16.06
N GLU A 229 27.14 -13.99 -17.03
CA GLU A 229 25.93 -14.47 -17.70
C GLU A 229 25.06 -15.33 -16.78
N GLU A 230 25.67 -16.27 -16.05
CA GLU A 230 24.96 -17.09 -15.05
C GLU A 230 24.39 -16.24 -13.91
N ARG A 231 25.19 -15.28 -13.42
CA ARG A 231 24.75 -14.31 -12.40
C ARG A 231 23.54 -13.53 -12.87
N LEU A 232 23.63 -12.92 -14.06
CA LEU A 232 22.57 -12.09 -14.61
C LEU A 232 21.28 -12.90 -14.81
N LYS A 233 21.38 -14.12 -15.34
CA LYS A 233 20.22 -15.01 -15.51
C LYS A 233 19.50 -15.31 -14.19
N GLU A 234 20.24 -15.69 -13.15
CA GLU A 234 19.68 -15.93 -11.82
C GLU A 234 19.09 -14.65 -11.19
N GLN A 235 19.69 -13.48 -11.45
CA GLN A 235 19.18 -12.19 -11.00
C GLN A 235 17.89 -11.79 -11.73
N SER A 236 17.80 -11.97 -13.04
CA SER A 236 16.59 -11.72 -13.83
C SER A 236 15.43 -12.62 -13.38
N HIS A 237 15.68 -13.91 -13.13
CA HIS A 237 14.67 -14.81 -12.56
C HIS A 237 14.20 -14.35 -11.17
N ALA A 238 15.14 -14.01 -10.27
CA ALA A 238 14.80 -13.53 -8.93
C ALA A 238 14.06 -12.18 -8.95
N PHE A 239 14.41 -11.29 -9.88
CA PHE A 239 13.74 -10.02 -10.09
C PHE A 239 12.30 -10.21 -10.61
N LEU A 240 12.08 -11.08 -11.61
CA LEU A 240 10.73 -11.34 -12.11
C LEU A 240 9.84 -12.00 -11.05
N ALA A 241 10.39 -12.89 -10.21
CA ALA A 241 9.68 -13.40 -9.04
C ALA A 241 9.36 -12.26 -8.03
N LEU A 242 10.31 -11.35 -7.76
CA LEU A 242 10.09 -10.19 -6.89
C LEU A 242 8.98 -9.28 -7.43
N VAL A 243 8.92 -9.08 -8.75
CA VAL A 243 7.84 -8.35 -9.43
C VAL A 243 6.50 -9.03 -9.22
N ASP A 244 6.39 -10.35 -9.45
CA ASP A 244 5.14 -11.10 -9.29
C ASP A 244 4.65 -11.11 -7.82
N VAL A 245 5.56 -11.21 -6.84
CA VAL A 245 5.25 -11.07 -5.41
C VAL A 245 4.76 -9.66 -5.09
N THR A 246 5.40 -8.65 -5.68
CA THR A 246 5.08 -7.24 -5.43
C THR A 246 3.73 -6.86 -6.04
N ASP A 247 3.40 -7.33 -7.25
CA ASP A 247 2.07 -7.14 -7.87
C ASP A 247 0.96 -7.79 -7.05
N ARG A 248 1.15 -9.07 -6.64
CA ARG A 248 0.21 -9.77 -5.73
C ARG A 248 -0.02 -8.97 -4.44
N ARG A 249 1.05 -8.45 -3.82
CA ARG A 249 0.94 -7.66 -2.59
C ARG A 249 0.24 -6.32 -2.80
N MET A 250 0.47 -5.62 -3.92
CA MET A 250 -0.25 -4.38 -4.23
C MET A 250 -1.75 -4.62 -4.41
N ILE A 251 -2.14 -5.71 -5.09
CA ILE A 251 -3.54 -6.15 -5.24
C ILE A 251 -4.19 -6.46 -3.89
N GLY A 252 -3.40 -6.94 -2.93
CA GLY A 252 -3.83 -7.22 -1.56
C GLY A 252 -3.81 -6.04 -0.60
N LEU A 253 -3.34 -4.85 -1.00
CA LEU A 253 -3.18 -3.66 -0.16
C LEU A 253 -3.62 -2.40 -0.92
N GLN A 254 -2.70 -1.62 -1.50
CA GLN A 254 -2.99 -0.30 -2.08
C GLN A 254 -4.04 -0.32 -3.22
N LEU A 255 -4.07 -1.37 -4.03
CA LEU A 255 -5.09 -1.51 -5.08
C LEU A 255 -6.43 -2.01 -4.52
N GLU A 256 -6.44 -2.64 -3.34
CA GLU A 256 -7.68 -2.95 -2.62
C GLU A 256 -8.31 -1.67 -2.07
N GLU A 257 -7.55 -0.77 -1.46
CA GLU A 257 -8.02 0.57 -1.05
C GLU A 257 -8.69 1.32 -2.21
N VAL A 258 -8.02 1.35 -3.37
CA VAL A 258 -8.56 1.96 -4.59
C VAL A 258 -9.84 1.25 -5.03
N ALA A 259 -9.90 -0.08 -4.96
CA ALA A 259 -11.07 -0.85 -5.33
C ALA A 259 -12.25 -0.64 -4.37
N VAL A 260 -12.01 -0.51 -3.06
CA VAL A 260 -13.03 -0.16 -2.06
C VAL A 260 -13.58 1.21 -2.38
N GLU A 261 -12.74 2.24 -2.36
CA GLU A 261 -13.15 3.64 -2.46
C GLU A 261 -13.83 3.93 -3.80
N ALA A 262 -13.29 3.43 -4.91
CA ALA A 262 -13.92 3.58 -6.23
C ALA A 262 -15.29 2.86 -6.32
N THR A 263 -15.44 1.69 -5.69
CA THR A 263 -16.73 0.97 -5.67
C THR A 263 -17.77 1.70 -4.81
N LEU A 264 -17.35 2.32 -3.70
CA LEU A 264 -18.22 3.14 -2.85
C LEU A 264 -18.60 4.47 -3.54
N GLN A 265 -17.68 5.11 -4.27
CA GLN A 265 -17.98 6.29 -5.07
C GLN A 265 -19.01 5.98 -6.17
N ASP A 266 -18.80 4.92 -6.96
CA ASP A 266 -19.79 4.50 -7.97
C ASP A 266 -21.16 4.15 -7.36
N SER A 267 -21.18 3.57 -6.15
CA SER A 267 -22.42 3.27 -5.43
C SER A 267 -23.12 4.55 -4.92
N TYR A 268 -22.35 5.55 -4.48
CA TYR A 268 -22.88 6.85 -4.07
C TYR A 268 -23.43 7.64 -5.27
N ASP A 269 -22.68 7.69 -6.37
CA ASP A 269 -23.06 8.42 -7.60
C ASP A 269 -24.33 7.86 -8.27
N SER A 270 -24.50 6.54 -8.21
CA SER A 270 -25.71 5.85 -8.71
C SER A 270 -26.90 5.96 -7.76
N GLY A 271 -26.69 6.44 -6.52
CA GLY A 271 -27.69 6.50 -5.47
C GLY A 271 -27.89 5.20 -4.69
N ASP A 272 -27.20 4.10 -5.06
CA ASP A 272 -27.23 2.80 -4.35
C ASP A 272 -26.66 2.92 -2.90
N LEU A 273 -25.83 3.93 -2.61
CA LEU A 273 -25.26 4.20 -1.27
C LEU A 273 -25.70 5.57 -0.73
N THR A 274 -26.65 5.56 0.20
CA THR A 274 -27.23 6.77 0.83
C THR A 274 -26.73 6.98 2.27
N PHE A 275 -27.15 8.06 2.95
CA PHE A 275 -26.72 8.40 4.33
C PHE A 275 -25.18 8.53 4.50
N VAL A 276 -24.55 9.10 3.47
CA VAL A 276 -23.13 9.40 3.38
C VAL A 276 -22.96 10.91 3.26
N SER A 277 -22.00 11.48 3.99
CA SER A 277 -21.74 12.92 3.87
C SER A 277 -20.98 13.24 2.58
N PRO A 278 -21.26 14.38 1.91
CA PRO A 278 -20.47 14.83 0.78
C PRO A 278 -18.98 14.99 1.13
N GLY A 279 -18.67 15.25 2.41
CA GLY A 279 -17.30 15.26 2.91
C GLY A 279 -16.63 13.88 2.88
N SER A 280 -17.35 12.83 3.28
CA SER A 280 -16.85 11.45 3.26
C SER A 280 -16.60 10.99 1.81
N TYR A 281 -17.56 11.22 0.91
CA TYR A 281 -17.38 11.00 -0.54
C TYR A 281 -16.14 11.76 -1.07
N ALA A 282 -15.98 13.04 -0.73
CA ALA A 282 -14.82 13.82 -1.18
C ALA A 282 -13.49 13.33 -0.56
N ASN A 283 -13.52 12.66 0.59
CA ASN A 283 -12.34 12.05 1.22
C ASN A 283 -11.88 10.79 0.47
N ALA A 284 -12.79 10.05 -0.17
CA ALA A 284 -12.49 8.85 -0.98
C ALA A 284 -11.34 9.08 -1.98
N GLY A 285 -11.47 10.15 -2.80
CA GLY A 285 -10.45 10.52 -3.79
C GLY A 285 -9.07 10.87 -3.20
N TRP A 286 -8.96 11.08 -1.88
CA TRP A 286 -7.67 11.18 -1.18
C TRP A 286 -6.97 9.83 -1.09
N TYR A 287 -7.67 8.79 -0.60
CA TYR A 287 -7.10 7.46 -0.44
C TYR A 287 -6.68 6.87 -1.77
N ILE A 288 -7.47 7.08 -2.82
CA ILE A 288 -7.14 6.65 -4.17
C ILE A 288 -5.84 7.33 -4.64
N GLU A 289 -5.69 8.64 -4.43
CA GLU A 289 -4.49 9.40 -4.78
C GLU A 289 -3.26 9.03 -3.92
N GLN A 290 -3.42 8.76 -2.61
CA GLN A 290 -2.33 8.29 -1.75
C GLN A 290 -1.88 6.88 -2.10
N SER A 291 -2.83 5.97 -2.30
CA SER A 291 -2.57 4.59 -2.75
C SER A 291 -1.85 4.59 -4.09
N ARG A 292 -2.29 5.44 -5.04
CA ARG A 292 -1.58 5.70 -6.30
C ARG A 292 -0.13 6.11 -6.09
N ARG A 293 0.15 7.06 -5.19
CA ARG A 293 1.52 7.51 -4.92
C ARG A 293 2.38 6.38 -4.37
N GLY A 294 1.84 5.56 -3.48
CA GLY A 294 2.51 4.33 -3.00
C GLY A 294 2.84 3.36 -4.12
N ILE A 295 1.88 3.07 -5.01
CA ILE A 295 2.07 2.18 -6.18
C ILE A 295 3.12 2.72 -7.14
N VAL A 296 3.06 4.01 -7.48
CA VAL A 296 4.03 4.67 -8.38
C VAL A 296 5.44 4.67 -7.77
N ALA A 297 5.56 4.97 -6.48
CA ALA A 297 6.85 4.93 -5.78
C ALA A 297 7.44 3.50 -5.72
N LEU A 298 6.58 2.49 -5.53
CA LEU A 298 6.99 1.09 -5.52
C LEU A 298 7.51 0.63 -6.90
N TYR A 299 6.81 0.97 -7.98
CA TYR A 299 7.32 0.72 -9.33
C TYR A 299 8.60 1.51 -9.64
N ALA A 300 8.71 2.77 -9.22
CA ALA A 300 9.95 3.54 -9.39
C ALA A 300 11.15 2.90 -8.66
N SER A 301 10.93 2.20 -7.54
CA SER A 301 11.98 1.43 -6.84
C SER A 301 12.42 0.17 -7.60
N LEU A 302 11.51 -0.44 -8.37
CA LEU A 302 11.80 -1.60 -9.22
C LEU A 302 12.43 -1.19 -10.56
N ASP A 303 12.05 -0.04 -11.13
CA ASP A 303 12.59 0.52 -12.38
C ASP A 303 14.12 0.58 -12.35
N GLY A 304 14.71 1.11 -11.26
CA GLY A 304 16.16 1.21 -11.14
C GLY A 304 16.90 -0.13 -11.05
N LEU A 305 16.23 -1.23 -10.67
CA LEU A 305 16.80 -2.58 -10.74
C LEU A 305 16.59 -3.21 -12.12
N TYR A 306 15.41 -3.00 -12.72
CA TYR A 306 15.10 -3.39 -14.09
C TYR A 306 16.13 -2.82 -15.07
N ASP A 307 16.36 -1.50 -15.05
CA ASP A 307 17.27 -0.81 -15.98
C ASP A 307 18.66 -1.43 -15.93
N ARG A 308 19.21 -1.68 -14.72
CA ARG A 308 20.53 -2.31 -14.56
C ARG A 308 20.59 -3.73 -15.14
N LEU A 309 19.58 -4.56 -14.89
CA LEU A 309 19.56 -5.94 -15.40
C LEU A 309 19.36 -5.96 -16.92
N HIS A 310 18.53 -5.06 -17.44
CA HIS A 310 18.28 -4.91 -18.88
C HIS A 310 19.55 -4.43 -19.61
N ASP A 311 20.23 -3.41 -19.10
CA ASP A 311 21.49 -2.89 -19.65
C ASP A 311 22.60 -3.95 -19.61
N GLN A 312 22.70 -4.73 -18.52
CA GLN A 312 23.64 -5.85 -18.45
C GLN A 312 23.31 -6.95 -19.47
N ALA A 313 22.02 -7.24 -19.71
CA ALA A 313 21.59 -8.20 -20.73
C ALA A 313 21.92 -7.71 -22.15
N GLU A 314 21.81 -6.41 -22.41
CA GLU A 314 22.22 -5.80 -23.67
C GLU A 314 23.75 -5.84 -23.86
N LEU A 315 24.53 -5.47 -22.83
CA LEU A 315 26.00 -5.51 -22.85
C LEU A 315 26.56 -6.93 -23.05
N LEU A 316 25.94 -7.94 -22.44
CA LEU A 316 26.32 -9.35 -22.59
C LEU A 316 25.64 -10.04 -23.79
N ASN A 317 24.83 -9.31 -24.58
CA ASN A 317 24.07 -9.83 -25.73
C ASN A 317 23.16 -11.04 -25.38
N LEU A 318 22.65 -11.08 -24.15
CA LEU A 318 21.72 -12.10 -23.64
C LEU A 318 20.27 -11.77 -24.03
N LYS A 319 19.93 -12.09 -25.28
CA LYS A 319 18.64 -11.72 -25.89
C LYS A 319 17.42 -12.36 -25.21
N ILE A 320 17.56 -13.55 -24.64
CA ILE A 320 16.46 -14.26 -23.96
C ILE A 320 16.17 -13.53 -22.65
N GLU A 321 17.18 -13.34 -21.82
CA GLU A 321 17.11 -12.65 -20.53
C GLU A 321 16.57 -11.21 -20.70
N ARG A 322 16.98 -10.49 -21.75
CA ARG A 322 16.40 -9.19 -22.10
C ARG A 322 14.90 -9.27 -22.38
N SER A 323 14.45 -10.21 -23.21
CA SER A 323 13.04 -10.34 -23.59
C SER A 323 12.15 -10.80 -22.41
N GLU A 324 12.69 -11.62 -21.49
CA GLU A 324 12.01 -11.97 -20.25
C GLU A 324 11.85 -10.75 -19.33
N LEU A 325 12.88 -9.89 -19.21
CA LEU A 325 12.81 -8.67 -18.41
C LEU A 325 11.71 -7.71 -18.91
N GLU A 326 11.43 -7.62 -20.21
CA GLU A 326 10.32 -6.81 -20.76
C GLU A 326 8.94 -7.19 -20.18
N ARG A 327 8.78 -8.38 -19.59
CA ARG A 327 7.56 -8.76 -18.86
C ARG A 327 7.27 -7.81 -17.70
N TYR A 328 8.29 -7.26 -17.04
CA TYR A 328 8.13 -6.25 -15.99
C TYR A 328 7.43 -4.99 -16.51
N GLN A 329 7.90 -4.44 -17.63
CA GLN A 329 7.30 -3.24 -18.25
C GLN A 329 5.83 -3.47 -18.56
N LYS A 330 5.47 -4.62 -19.14
CA LYS A 330 4.08 -5.00 -19.46
C LYS A 330 3.19 -5.08 -18.21
N ILE A 331 3.70 -5.59 -17.08
CA ILE A 331 2.97 -5.63 -15.80
C ILE A 331 2.77 -4.20 -15.26
N ARG A 332 3.84 -3.41 -15.19
CA ARG A 332 3.87 -2.02 -14.71
C ARG A 332 2.93 -1.12 -15.50
N GLU A 333 3.06 -1.11 -16.82
CA GLU A 333 2.24 -0.29 -17.73
C GLU A 333 0.76 -0.63 -17.62
N ARG A 334 0.41 -1.93 -17.58
CA ARG A 334 -0.98 -2.38 -17.36
C ARG A 334 -1.52 -1.82 -16.05
N ARG A 335 -0.79 -1.96 -14.93
CA ARG A 335 -1.26 -1.52 -13.60
C ARG A 335 -1.39 -0.01 -13.49
N LEU A 336 -0.42 0.74 -14.02
CA LEU A 336 -0.50 2.20 -14.06
C LEU A 336 -1.65 2.67 -14.95
N SER A 337 -1.89 2.01 -16.10
CA SER A 337 -3.02 2.32 -16.99
C SER A 337 -4.38 1.98 -16.37
N GLU A 338 -4.53 0.83 -15.71
CA GLU A 338 -5.73 0.47 -14.94
C GLU A 338 -6.01 1.52 -13.86
N LEU A 339 -4.99 1.94 -13.11
CA LEU A 339 -5.09 2.94 -12.06
C LEU A 339 -5.41 4.35 -12.60
N ASP A 340 -4.79 4.76 -13.71
CA ASP A 340 -5.08 6.02 -14.41
C ASP A 340 -6.52 6.04 -14.95
N SER A 341 -7.06 4.89 -15.37
CA SER A 341 -8.46 4.76 -15.79
C SER A 341 -9.42 5.04 -14.64
N VAL A 342 -9.21 4.44 -13.46
CA VAL A 342 -10.01 4.70 -12.24
C VAL A 342 -9.91 6.18 -11.81
N MET A 343 -8.70 6.73 -11.79
CA MET A 343 -8.48 8.13 -11.44
C MET A 343 -9.19 9.08 -12.41
N SER A 344 -9.23 8.74 -13.70
CA SER A 344 -9.90 9.55 -14.71
C SER A 344 -11.42 9.46 -14.61
N SER A 345 -11.99 8.27 -14.33
CA SER A 345 -13.44 8.09 -14.21
C SER A 345 -14.04 8.83 -13.02
N HIS A 346 -13.31 8.98 -11.91
CA HIS A 346 -13.79 9.70 -10.73
C HIS A 346 -13.46 11.20 -10.77
N ARG A 347 -12.25 11.60 -11.22
CA ARG A 347 -11.93 13.03 -11.42
C ARG A 347 -12.86 13.75 -12.40
N ALA A 348 -13.44 13.03 -13.37
CA ALA A 348 -14.39 13.61 -14.33
C ALA A 348 -15.77 13.93 -13.73
N LYS A 349 -16.13 13.30 -12.59
CA LYS A 349 -17.40 13.52 -11.90
C LYS A 349 -17.31 14.62 -10.85
N ASP A 350 -16.15 14.77 -10.22
CA ASP A 350 -15.94 15.78 -9.19
C ASP A 350 -15.94 17.19 -9.78
N SER A 351 -16.80 18.06 -9.26
CA SER A 351 -16.79 19.48 -9.63
C SER A 351 -15.44 20.12 -9.26
N PRO A 352 -14.83 20.95 -10.11
CA PRO A 352 -13.56 21.63 -9.80
C PRO A 352 -13.54 22.36 -8.46
N ASN A 353 -14.69 22.82 -7.98
CA ASN A 353 -14.83 23.48 -6.68
C ASN A 353 -14.58 22.54 -5.49
N GLN A 354 -14.93 21.25 -5.57
CA GLN A 354 -14.68 20.28 -4.50
C GLN A 354 -13.18 19.96 -4.35
N TRP A 355 -12.44 19.93 -5.47
CA TRP A 355 -10.99 19.85 -5.46
C TRP A 355 -10.33 21.18 -5.04
N ALA A 356 -10.92 22.33 -5.38
CA ALA A 356 -10.42 23.64 -4.95
C ALA A 356 -10.48 23.83 -3.42
N PHE A 357 -11.57 23.40 -2.76
CA PHE A 357 -11.63 23.37 -1.29
C PHE A 357 -10.58 22.41 -0.69
N SER A 358 -10.32 21.28 -1.34
CA SER A 358 -9.27 20.35 -0.93
C SER A 358 -7.87 21.00 -1.03
N ALA A 359 -7.54 21.61 -2.17
CA ALA A 359 -6.25 22.28 -2.39
C ALA A 359 -6.05 23.52 -1.50
N ALA A 360 -7.08 24.32 -1.26
CA ALA A 360 -7.00 25.50 -0.40
C ALA A 360 -6.68 25.14 1.06
N ALA A 361 -7.27 24.05 1.59
CA ALA A 361 -6.98 23.53 2.92
C ALA A 361 -5.52 23.04 3.08
N HIS A 362 -4.80 22.77 1.97
CA HIS A 362 -3.39 22.38 1.96
C HIS A 362 -2.42 23.58 1.90
N SER A 363 -2.91 24.82 1.89
CA SER A 363 -2.08 26.03 1.84
C SER A 363 -1.61 26.53 3.21
N GLU A 364 -2.19 26.03 4.32
CA GLU A 364 -1.57 26.17 5.63
C GLU A 364 -0.26 25.38 5.65
N LYS A 365 0.87 26.08 5.82
CA LYS A 365 2.23 25.53 5.86
C LYS A 365 2.53 24.72 7.14
N ARG A 366 1.62 23.85 7.56
CA ARG A 366 2.06 22.68 8.32
C ARG A 366 2.91 21.85 7.34
N PRO A 367 4.10 21.35 7.72
CA PRO A 367 4.62 20.21 6.98
C PRO A 367 3.50 19.18 6.99
N PHE A 368 3.27 18.53 5.85
CA PHE A 368 2.45 17.32 5.83
C PHE A 368 2.92 16.45 7.01
N PRO A 369 2.01 15.76 7.75
CA PRO A 369 2.47 14.55 8.40
C PRO A 369 3.20 13.79 7.29
N ARG A 370 4.50 13.48 7.47
CA ARG A 370 5.21 12.74 6.43
C ARG A 370 4.31 11.55 6.14
N VAL A 371 3.85 11.36 4.89
CA VAL A 371 3.15 10.12 4.50
C VAL A 371 4.09 9.04 4.99
N ALA A 372 3.72 8.37 6.10
CA ALA A 372 4.71 7.96 7.11
C ALA A 372 5.91 7.42 6.36
N GLU A 373 7.03 8.15 6.37
CA GLU A 373 8.27 7.66 5.76
C GLU A 373 8.54 6.40 6.57
N MET A 374 8.03 5.24 6.10
CA MET A 374 7.68 4.10 6.96
C MET A 374 8.91 3.81 7.79
N PRO A 375 8.99 4.16 9.09
CA PRO A 375 10.24 4.65 9.65
C PRO A 375 11.39 3.67 9.40
N CYS A 376 12.16 3.93 8.34
CA CYS A 376 13.24 3.08 7.84
C CYS A 376 14.47 3.24 8.75
N LEU A 377 14.24 3.28 10.05
CA LEU A 377 15.14 3.64 11.12
C LEU A 377 15.08 2.58 12.19
N ASP A 378 15.39 1.34 11.82
CA ASP A 378 16.24 0.58 12.70
C ASP A 378 17.71 0.96 12.45
N ALA A 379 18.24 1.79 13.35
CA ALA A 379 19.66 2.14 13.37
C ALA A 379 20.54 0.95 13.79
N ALA A 380 19.99 -0.06 14.48
CA ALA A 380 20.71 -1.26 14.89
C ALA A 380 20.92 -2.23 13.71
N ALA A 381 19.90 -2.50 12.89
CA ALA A 381 20.06 -3.24 11.62
C ALA A 381 21.10 -2.58 10.71
N ARG A 382 21.02 -1.25 10.54
CA ARG A 382 22.04 -0.49 9.79
C ARG A 382 23.43 -0.64 10.38
N ALA A 383 23.58 -0.64 11.71
CA ALA A 383 24.87 -0.83 12.37
C ALA A 383 25.42 -2.26 12.22
N SER A 384 24.57 -3.30 12.28
CA SER A 384 25.01 -4.69 12.06
C SER A 384 25.40 -4.95 10.62
N ASP A 385 24.64 -4.44 9.64
CA ASP A 385 24.98 -4.58 8.22
C ASP A 385 26.24 -3.79 7.87
N LEU A 386 26.37 -2.54 8.36
CA LEU A 386 27.58 -1.75 8.15
C LEU A 386 28.80 -2.41 8.81
N ALA A 387 28.67 -3.00 10.00
CA ALA A 387 29.74 -3.74 10.66
C ALA A 387 30.12 -5.01 9.88
N TRP A 388 29.15 -5.78 9.39
CA TRP A 388 29.39 -6.97 8.58
C TRP A 388 30.06 -6.61 7.24
N VAL A 389 29.57 -5.61 6.53
CA VAL A 389 30.17 -5.10 5.28
C VAL A 389 31.59 -4.58 5.53
N THR A 390 31.81 -3.82 6.61
CA THR A 390 33.15 -3.35 7.00
C THR A 390 34.10 -4.51 7.27
N GLU A 391 33.64 -5.59 7.90
CA GLU A 391 34.44 -6.78 8.18
C GLU A 391 34.75 -7.60 6.91
N GLN A 392 33.82 -7.70 5.94
CA GLN A 392 34.12 -8.34 4.65
C GLN A 392 35.11 -7.50 3.82
N LEU A 393 34.91 -6.18 3.73
CA LEU A 393 35.85 -5.27 3.07
C LEU A 393 37.24 -5.30 3.73
N ARG A 394 37.29 -5.45 5.06
CA ARG A 394 38.54 -5.64 5.80
C ARG A 394 39.24 -6.94 5.37
N LYS A 395 38.54 -8.06 5.23
CA LYS A 395 39.12 -9.33 4.76
C LYS A 395 39.68 -9.23 3.35
N ILE A 396 38.92 -8.65 2.42
CA ILE A 396 39.34 -8.45 1.02
C ILE A 396 40.62 -7.58 0.94
N ARG A 397 40.72 -6.54 1.79
CA ARG A 397 41.88 -5.63 1.84
C ARG A 397 43.14 -6.22 2.50
N PHE A 398 43.04 -7.37 3.16
CA PHE A 398 44.19 -8.09 3.76
C PHE A 398 44.51 -9.42 3.05
N GLN A 399 43.89 -9.68 1.90
CA GLN A 399 44.18 -10.83 1.02
C GLN A 399 44.83 -10.45 -0.31
N ASN A 400 45.04 -9.14 -0.54
CA ASN A 400 45.88 -8.55 -1.58
C ASN A 400 46.98 -7.69 -0.92
#